data_AF-A0A1N6ITV8-F1
#
_entry.id   AF-A0A1N6ITV8-F1
#
_cell.length_a   1.000
_cell.length_b   1.000
_cell.length_c   1.000
_cell.angle_alpha   90.00
_cell.angle_beta   90.00
_cell.angle_gamma   90.00
#
_symmetry.space_group_name_H-M   'P 1'
#
loop_
_entity.id
_entity.type
_entity.pdbx_description
1 polymer ?
#
loop_
_entity_poly.entity_id
_entity_poly.type
_entity_poly.pdbx_seq_one_letter_code
_entity_poly.pdbx_strand_id
1 'polypeptide(L)'
;MTAAQFNIVCNAIQAIGTAATPLVVVYLGARFLRHQTIQEAALSEKAKHYSTISPLINRIFSYRLMVGDFLERKPEEILKAKRDADHEFWSYYYVWSDNFIQLYNKFMHDSFTIYGGHGAKALINVDPQYYPFKPDPRTTNADGQQWQGFADKPVNTQHLVSLYRQIGDAISKDMGMGRKRGT
;
A
#
# COMPACT_ATOMS: atom_id res chain seq x y z
N MET A 1 0.26 26.29 -63.68
CA MET A 1 -0.19 27.24 -62.64
C MET A 1 0.53 28.56 -62.84
N THR A 2 -0.18 29.68 -62.81
CA THR A 2 0.43 31.02 -62.85
C THR A 2 0.92 31.44 -61.47
N ALA A 3 1.90 32.34 -61.38
CA ALA A 3 2.44 32.83 -60.10
C ALA A 3 1.34 33.39 -59.16
N ALA A 4 0.28 33.97 -59.72
CA ALA A 4 -0.88 34.47 -58.97
C ALA A 4 -1.67 33.33 -58.29
N GLN A 5 -1.87 32.20 -58.97
CA GLN A 5 -2.56 31.04 -58.39
C GLN A 5 -1.76 30.41 -57.25
N PHE A 6 -0.42 30.40 -57.36
CA PHE A 6 0.46 29.90 -56.32
C PHE A 6 0.38 30.76 -55.04
N ASN A 7 0.42 32.09 -55.17
CA ASN A 7 0.33 33.00 -54.03
C ASN A 7 -1.01 32.92 -53.29
N ILE A 8 -2.12 32.74 -54.03
CA ILE A 8 -3.46 32.56 -53.42
C ILE A 8 -3.49 31.28 -52.57
N VAL A 9 -2.93 30.17 -53.07
CA VAL A 9 -2.87 28.90 -52.34
C VAL A 9 -1.99 29.02 -51.09
N CYS A 10 -0.80 29.65 -51.19
CA CYS A 10 0.08 29.86 -50.04
C CYS A 10 -0.57 30.71 -48.94
N ASN A 11 -1.26 31.80 -49.31
CA ASN A 11 -1.95 32.66 -48.35
C ASN A 11 -3.11 31.94 -47.67
N ALA A 12 -3.86 31.10 -48.41
CA ALA A 12 -4.92 30.28 -47.85
C ALA A 12 -4.38 29.26 -46.82
N ILE A 13 -3.26 28.59 -47.13
CA ILE A 13 -2.61 27.65 -46.20
C ILE A 13 -2.12 28.37 -44.94
N GLN A 14 -1.48 29.54 -45.07
CA GLN A 14 -1.03 30.33 -43.92
C GLN A 14 -2.20 30.82 -43.05
N ALA A 15 -3.29 31.29 -43.66
CA ALA A 15 -4.48 31.73 -42.95
C ALA A 15 -5.17 30.58 -42.19
N ILE A 16 -5.26 29.39 -42.80
CA ILE A 16 -5.79 28.20 -42.14
C ILE A 16 -4.88 27.78 -40.98
N GLY A 17 -3.56 27.79 -41.19
CA GLY A 17 -2.58 27.46 -40.15
C GLY A 17 -2.67 28.37 -38.93
N THR A 18 -2.74 29.69 -39.13
CA THR A 18 -2.83 30.66 -38.02
C THR A 18 -4.18 30.61 -37.30
N ALA A 19 -5.28 30.34 -38.00
CA ALA A 19 -6.59 30.15 -37.39
C ALA A 19 -6.73 28.79 -36.66
N ALA A 20 -6.10 27.73 -37.17
CA ALA A 20 -6.18 26.39 -36.58
C ALA A 20 -5.27 26.21 -35.36
N THR A 21 -4.11 26.89 -35.33
CA THR A 21 -3.15 26.79 -34.22
C THR A 21 -3.77 27.05 -32.84
N PRO A 22 -4.50 28.16 -32.58
CA PRO A 22 -5.09 28.40 -31.26
C PRO A 22 -6.11 27.33 -30.89
N LEU A 23 -6.86 26.78 -31.85
CA LEU A 23 -7.82 25.69 -31.60
C LEU A 23 -7.12 24.40 -31.18
N VAL A 24 -6.01 24.06 -31.84
CA VAL A 24 -5.20 22.89 -31.50
C VAL A 24 -4.58 23.05 -30.11
N VAL A 25 -4.03 24.23 -29.80
CA VAL A 25 -3.46 24.52 -28.47
C VAL A 25 -4.53 24.43 -27.38
N VAL A 26 -5.72 24.99 -27.60
CA VAL A 26 -6.84 24.87 -26.65
C VAL A 26 -7.26 23.41 -26.47
N TYR A 27 -7.36 22.64 -27.55
CA TYR A 27 -7.71 21.22 -27.48
C TYR A 27 -6.67 20.40 -26.70
N LEU A 28 -5.38 20.57 -27.02
CA LEU A 28 -4.30 19.87 -26.33
C LEU A 28 -4.21 20.27 -24.86
N GLY A 29 -4.35 21.57 -24.56
CA GLY A 29 -4.38 22.10 -23.20
C GLY A 29 -5.54 21.52 -22.39
N ALA A 30 -6.75 21.53 -22.92
CA ALA A 30 -7.93 20.96 -22.26
C ALA A 30 -7.77 19.45 -22.03
N ARG A 31 -7.20 18.72 -23.00
CA ARG A 31 -6.91 17.29 -22.85
C ARG A 31 -5.87 17.02 -21.76
N PHE A 32 -4.80 17.80 -21.73
CA PHE A 32 -3.74 17.67 -20.72
C PHE A 32 -4.29 17.92 -19.31
N LEU A 33 -5.06 19.00 -19.12
CA LEU A 33 -5.68 19.33 -17.84
C LEU A 33 -6.62 18.23 -17.36
N ARG A 34 -7.44 17.65 -18.24
CA ARG A 34 -8.32 16.51 -17.89
C ARG A 34 -7.54 15.27 -17.46
N HIS A 35 -6.43 14.97 -18.14
CA HIS A 35 -5.58 13.84 -17.75
C HIS A 35 -4.95 14.08 -16.38
N GLN A 36 -4.47 15.29 -16.12
CA GLN A 36 -3.86 15.65 -14.86
C GLN A 36 -4.85 15.55 -13.69
N THR A 37 -6.08 16.07 -13.84
CA THR A 37 -7.09 16.00 -12.77
C THR A 37 -7.51 14.58 -12.42
N ILE A 38 -7.65 13.70 -13.42
CA ILE A 38 -7.97 12.29 -13.19
C ILE A 38 -6.82 11.59 -12.46
N GLN A 39 -5.57 11.88 -12.84
CA GLN A 39 -4.39 11.30 -12.18
C GLN A 39 -4.24 11.79 -10.75
N GLU A 40 -4.43 13.08 -10.50
CA GLU A 40 -4.39 13.67 -9.16
C GLU A 40 -5.49 13.08 -8.26
N ALA A 41 -6.72 12.92 -8.77
CA ALA A 41 -7.80 12.29 -8.02
C ALA A 41 -7.49 10.83 -7.66
N ALA A 42 -6.95 10.05 -8.61
CA ALA A 42 -6.56 8.67 -8.36
C ALA A 42 -5.41 8.54 -7.36
N LEU A 43 -4.40 9.41 -7.45
CA LEU A 43 -3.29 9.47 -6.50
C LEU A 43 -3.75 9.91 -5.12
N SER A 44 -4.67 10.87 -5.03
CA SER A 44 -5.25 11.32 -3.77
C SER A 44 -5.99 10.19 -3.05
N GLU A 45 -6.80 9.40 -3.76
CA GLU A 45 -7.51 8.28 -3.14
C GLU A 45 -6.52 7.17 -2.70
N LYS A 46 -5.50 6.87 -3.51
CA LYS A 46 -4.41 5.97 -3.10
C LYS A 46 -3.69 6.47 -1.85
N ALA A 47 -3.37 7.76 -1.78
CA ALA A 47 -2.69 8.37 -0.64
C ALA A 47 -3.48 8.16 0.66
N LYS A 48 -4.80 8.40 0.59
CA LYS A 48 -5.71 8.22 1.71
C LYS A 48 -5.69 6.78 2.21
N HIS A 49 -5.88 5.79 1.35
CA HIS A 49 -5.87 4.39 1.77
C HIS A 49 -4.49 3.93 2.28
N TYR A 50 -3.41 4.40 1.65
CA TYR A 50 -2.05 4.12 2.13
C TYR A 50 -1.79 4.74 3.51
N SER A 51 -2.29 5.94 3.79
CA SER A 51 -2.15 6.57 5.10
C SER A 51 -2.91 5.84 6.21
N THR A 52 -4.01 5.15 5.86
CA THR A 52 -4.77 4.29 6.78
C THR A 52 -4.05 2.97 7.06
N ILE A 53 -3.60 2.26 6.00
CA ILE A 53 -3.07 0.90 6.14
C ILE A 53 -1.61 0.87 6.64
N SER A 54 -0.79 1.87 6.30
CA SER A 54 0.65 1.86 6.62
C SER A 54 0.94 1.83 8.12
N PRO A 55 0.26 2.62 8.98
CA PRO A 55 0.44 2.54 10.43
C PRO A 55 0.07 1.17 11.01
N LEU A 56 -0.92 0.48 10.43
CA LEU A 56 -1.33 -0.87 10.85
C LEU A 56 -0.27 -1.90 10.51
N ILE A 57 0.28 -1.86 9.29
CA ILE A 57 1.39 -2.72 8.86
C ILE A 57 2.62 -2.48 9.74
N ASN A 58 2.98 -1.22 9.98
CA ASN A 58 4.11 -0.87 10.85
C ASN A 58 3.91 -1.38 12.29
N ARG A 59 2.68 -1.28 12.83
CA ARG A 59 2.36 -1.80 14.16
C ARG A 59 2.57 -3.30 14.26
N ILE A 60 2.10 -4.05 13.27
CA ILE A 60 2.30 -5.51 13.18
C ILE A 60 3.80 -5.81 13.09
N PHE A 61 4.51 -5.12 12.21
CA PHE A 61 5.95 -5.29 12.01
C PHE A 61 6.77 -5.03 13.29
N SER A 62 6.57 -3.88 13.94
CA SER A 62 7.28 -3.50 15.17
C SER A 62 7.04 -4.51 16.28
N TYR A 63 5.80 -4.99 16.42
CA TYR A 63 5.46 -6.02 17.39
C TYR A 63 6.16 -7.35 17.10
N ARG A 64 6.16 -7.78 15.84
CA ARG A 64 6.81 -9.02 15.39
C ARG A 64 8.32 -9.01 15.60
N LEU A 65 8.96 -7.85 15.45
CA LEU A 65 10.40 -7.69 15.69
C LEU A 65 10.76 -7.29 17.12
N MET A 66 9.77 -7.09 17.99
CA MET A 66 9.99 -6.63 19.36
C MET A 66 10.82 -5.34 19.42
N VAL A 67 10.46 -4.38 18.56
CA VAL A 67 11.12 -3.06 18.48
C VAL A 67 10.11 -1.94 18.71
N GLY A 68 10.61 -0.77 19.14
CA GLY A 68 9.78 0.40 19.40
C GLY A 68 8.90 0.23 20.63
N ASP A 69 7.60 0.48 20.48
CA ASP A 69 6.60 0.47 21.56
C ASP A 69 6.00 -0.93 21.82
N PHE A 70 6.68 -2.01 21.43
CA PHE A 70 6.10 -3.36 21.48
C PHE A 70 5.71 -3.79 22.91
N LEU A 71 6.47 -3.38 23.94
CA LEU A 71 6.20 -3.71 25.35
C LEU A 71 4.90 -3.07 25.87
N GLU A 72 4.47 -1.97 25.27
CA GLU A 72 3.26 -1.24 25.67
C GLU A 72 2.01 -1.84 25.02
N ARG A 73 2.18 -2.65 23.97
CA ARG A 73 1.09 -3.19 23.16
C ARG A 73 0.68 -4.58 23.63
N LYS A 74 -0.63 -4.81 23.65
CA LYS A 74 -1.18 -6.13 23.93
C LYS A 74 -1.37 -6.93 22.64
N PRO A 75 -1.21 -8.26 22.66
CA PRO A 75 -1.43 -9.09 21.46
C PRO A 75 -2.79 -8.89 20.79
N GLU A 76 -3.85 -8.64 21.57
CA GLU A 76 -5.20 -8.40 21.06
C GLU A 76 -5.26 -7.14 20.18
N GLU A 77 -4.45 -6.13 20.50
CA GLU A 77 -4.35 -4.90 19.72
C GLU A 77 -3.69 -5.15 18.36
N ILE A 78 -2.78 -6.13 18.29
CA ILE A 78 -2.09 -6.53 17.06
C ILE A 78 -3.03 -7.35 16.17
N LEU A 79 -3.81 -8.25 16.75
CA LEU A 79 -4.87 -8.94 16.02
C LEU A 79 -5.96 -7.97 15.53
N LYS A 80 -6.30 -6.97 16.34
CA LYS A 80 -7.19 -5.89 15.89
C LYS A 80 -6.57 -5.15 14.70
N ALA A 81 -5.30 -4.76 14.79
CA ALA A 81 -4.59 -4.09 13.70
C ALA A 81 -4.57 -4.94 12.41
N LYS A 82 -4.40 -6.26 12.52
CA LYS A 82 -4.54 -7.19 11.39
C LYS A 82 -5.94 -7.11 10.77
N ARG A 83 -6.99 -7.23 11.58
CA ARG A 83 -8.38 -7.20 11.09
C ARG A 83 -8.72 -5.87 10.43
N ASP A 84 -8.31 -4.77 11.05
CA ASP A 84 -8.49 -3.43 10.50
C ASP A 84 -7.74 -3.29 9.16
N ALA A 85 -6.51 -3.82 9.08
CA ALA A 85 -5.71 -3.80 7.85
C ALA A 85 -6.32 -4.68 6.76
N ASP A 86 -6.80 -5.89 7.09
CA ASP A 86 -7.46 -6.78 6.14
C ASP A 86 -8.76 -6.15 5.63
N HIS A 87 -9.54 -5.52 6.51
CA HIS A 87 -10.76 -4.82 6.14
C HIS A 87 -10.48 -3.71 5.13
N GLU A 88 -9.51 -2.84 5.41
CA GLU A 88 -9.08 -1.78 4.49
C GLU A 88 -8.56 -2.38 3.16
N PHE A 89 -7.70 -3.40 3.25
CA PHE A 89 -7.08 -4.03 2.08
C PHE A 89 -8.13 -4.63 1.13
N TRP A 90 -9.06 -5.43 1.65
CA TRP A 90 -10.06 -6.11 0.81
C TRP A 90 -11.17 -5.17 0.33
N SER A 91 -11.54 -4.16 1.13
CA SER A 91 -12.55 -3.16 0.72
C SER A 91 -12.09 -2.35 -0.49
N TYR A 92 -10.79 -2.06 -0.55
CA TYR A 92 -10.19 -1.24 -1.59
C TYR A 92 -9.21 -2.02 -2.47
N TYR A 93 -9.44 -3.32 -2.64
CA TYR A 93 -8.53 -4.23 -3.35
C TYR A 93 -8.08 -3.70 -4.73
N TYR A 94 -9.00 -3.07 -5.45
CA TYR A 94 -8.78 -2.52 -6.80
C TYR A 94 -7.92 -1.25 -6.85
N VAL A 95 -7.65 -0.61 -5.70
CA VAL A 95 -6.83 0.60 -5.61
C VAL A 95 -5.33 0.26 -5.62
N TRP A 96 -4.98 -0.93 -5.14
CA TRP A 96 -3.61 -1.36 -4.92
C TRP A 96 -2.92 -1.79 -6.22
N SER A 97 -1.59 -1.66 -6.28
CA SER A 97 -0.82 -2.32 -7.34
C SER A 97 -0.70 -3.83 -7.08
N ASP A 98 -0.55 -4.61 -8.15
CA ASP A 98 -0.31 -6.05 -8.06
C ASP A 98 0.92 -6.38 -7.20
N ASN A 99 1.95 -5.54 -7.26
CA ASN A 99 3.16 -5.70 -6.46
C ASN A 99 2.86 -5.50 -4.96
N PHE A 100 2.12 -4.45 -4.59
CA PHE A 100 1.71 -4.25 -3.21
C PHE A 100 0.82 -5.40 -2.71
N ILE A 101 -0.14 -5.85 -3.54
CA ILE A 101 -1.03 -6.98 -3.22
C ILE A 101 -0.22 -8.24 -2.88
N GLN A 102 0.77 -8.59 -3.69
CA GLN A 102 1.61 -9.77 -3.45
C GLN A 102 2.42 -9.63 -2.16
N LEU A 103 3.06 -8.47 -1.96
CA LEU A 103 3.88 -8.20 -0.78
C LEU A 103 3.07 -8.17 0.51
N TYR A 104 1.87 -7.57 0.48
CA TYR A 104 0.95 -7.52 1.60
C TYR A 104 0.51 -8.93 2.02
N ASN A 105 0.05 -9.74 1.06
CA ASN A 105 -0.38 -11.12 1.35
C ASN A 105 0.75 -11.95 1.95
N LYS A 106 1.97 -11.83 1.38
CA LYS A 106 3.15 -12.53 1.90
C LYS A 106 3.50 -12.06 3.32
N PHE A 107 3.49 -10.76 3.57
CA PHE A 107 3.73 -10.20 4.89
C PHE A 107 2.70 -10.66 5.93
N MET A 108 1.42 -10.69 5.57
CA MET A 108 0.35 -11.15 6.47
C MET A 108 0.46 -12.66 6.74
N HIS A 109 0.81 -13.45 5.74
CA HIS A 109 1.02 -14.89 5.90
C HIS A 109 2.22 -15.21 6.81
N ASP A 110 3.31 -14.45 6.68
CA ASP A 110 4.48 -14.61 7.53
C ASP A 110 4.24 -14.07 8.95
N SER A 111 3.36 -13.08 9.09
CA SER A 111 3.04 -12.47 10.38
C SER A 111 2.02 -13.24 11.19
N PHE A 112 1.12 -13.98 10.52
CA PHE A 112 0.03 -14.67 11.20
C PHE A 112 -0.20 -16.08 10.64
N THR A 113 -0.57 -17.00 11.52
CA THR A 113 -1.19 -18.25 11.08
C THR A 113 -2.68 -17.97 10.81
N ILE A 114 -3.02 -17.82 9.52
CA ILE A 114 -4.31 -17.27 9.05
C ILE A 114 -5.47 -18.28 9.14
N TYR A 115 -5.19 -19.59 9.10
CA TYR A 115 -6.23 -20.62 9.08
C TYR A 115 -6.08 -21.59 10.25
N GLY A 116 -6.92 -21.43 11.29
CA GLY A 116 -7.05 -22.35 12.42
C GLY A 116 -8.36 -23.16 12.43
N GLY A 117 -9.20 -23.02 11.39
CA GLY A 117 -10.57 -23.56 11.33
C GLY A 117 -11.65 -22.46 11.25
N HIS A 118 -12.90 -22.85 10.99
CA HIS A 118 -14.02 -21.91 10.92
C HIS A 118 -14.25 -21.24 12.28
N GLY A 119 -14.25 -19.90 12.32
CA GLY A 119 -14.42 -19.13 13.56
C GLY A 119 -13.19 -19.06 14.47
N ALA A 120 -12.08 -19.73 14.13
CA ALA A 120 -10.85 -19.67 14.91
C ALA A 120 -10.15 -18.31 14.73
N LYS A 121 -9.62 -17.77 15.83
CA LYS A 121 -8.83 -16.52 15.79
C LYS A 121 -7.48 -16.80 15.10
N ALA A 122 -7.02 -15.85 14.28
CA ALA A 122 -5.66 -15.89 13.76
C ALA A 122 -4.65 -15.82 14.91
N LEU A 123 -3.54 -16.53 14.76
CA LEU A 123 -2.43 -16.53 15.72
C LEU A 123 -1.28 -15.69 15.20
N ILE A 124 -0.63 -14.92 16.08
CA ILE A 124 0.55 -14.13 15.75
C ILE A 124 1.75 -15.07 15.68
N ASN A 125 2.43 -15.15 14.55
CA ASN A 125 3.70 -15.86 14.51
C ASN A 125 4.70 -15.03 15.31
N VAL A 126 5.50 -15.62 16.20
CA VAL A 126 6.59 -14.95 16.94
C VAL A 126 7.67 -15.97 17.24
N ASP A 127 8.90 -15.52 17.42
CA ASP A 127 10.00 -16.42 17.72
C ASP A 127 9.84 -16.92 19.16
N PRO A 128 9.71 -18.24 19.39
CA PRO A 128 9.59 -18.80 20.73
C PRO A 128 10.79 -18.46 21.63
N GLN A 129 11.97 -18.25 21.05
CA GLN A 129 13.19 -17.94 21.80
C GLN A 129 13.13 -16.56 22.48
N TYR A 130 12.45 -15.60 21.84
CA TYR A 130 12.37 -14.22 22.29
C TYR A 130 11.04 -13.89 22.96
N TYR A 131 10.16 -14.89 23.07
CA TYR A 131 8.83 -14.77 23.66
C TYR A 131 8.91 -14.19 25.08
N PRO A 132 8.52 -12.93 25.30
CA PRO A 132 8.67 -12.30 26.60
C PRO A 132 7.55 -12.73 27.58
N PHE A 133 6.48 -13.35 27.06
CA PHE A 133 5.34 -13.77 27.85
C PHE A 133 5.58 -15.15 28.48
N LYS A 134 6.14 -15.17 29.69
CA LYS A 134 5.72 -16.18 30.66
C LYS A 134 4.19 -16.08 30.77
N PRO A 135 3.44 -17.19 30.81
CA PRO A 135 1.98 -17.12 30.90
C PRO A 135 1.59 -16.24 32.10
N ASP A 136 0.96 -15.10 31.83
CA ASP A 136 0.38 -14.26 32.87
C ASP A 136 -0.91 -14.95 33.33
N PRO A 137 -1.07 -15.30 34.61
CA PRO A 137 -2.31 -15.89 35.11
C PRO A 137 -3.55 -15.01 34.88
N ARG A 138 -3.37 -13.73 34.52
CA ARG A 138 -4.45 -12.77 34.20
C ARG A 138 -4.83 -12.72 32.71
N THR A 139 -4.05 -13.32 31.81
CA THR A 139 -4.42 -13.46 30.38
C THR A 139 -5.21 -14.75 30.18
N THR A 140 -6.28 -14.88 30.96
CA THR A 140 -7.29 -15.91 30.80
C THR A 140 -8.40 -15.36 29.91
N ASN A 141 -8.83 -16.15 28.93
CA ASN A 141 -10.02 -15.87 28.13
C ASN A 141 -11.24 -15.76 29.06
N ALA A 142 -12.36 -15.24 28.56
CA ALA A 142 -13.65 -15.27 29.27
C ALA A 142 -14.02 -16.69 29.77
N ASP A 143 -13.47 -17.72 29.12
CA ASP A 143 -13.66 -19.15 29.41
C ASP A 143 -12.59 -19.75 30.37
N GLY A 144 -11.72 -18.93 30.97
CA GLY A 144 -10.71 -19.39 31.94
C GLY A 144 -9.50 -20.13 31.34
N GLN A 145 -9.35 -20.18 30.02
CA GLN A 145 -8.17 -20.75 29.34
C GLN A 145 -7.09 -19.69 29.10
N GLN A 146 -5.82 -20.05 29.29
CA GLN A 146 -4.69 -19.17 28.95
C GLN A 146 -4.73 -18.83 27.45
N TRP A 147 -4.70 -17.55 27.13
CA TRP A 147 -4.82 -17.07 25.76
C TRP A 147 -3.60 -17.52 24.92
N GLN A 148 -3.81 -18.46 24.00
CA GLN A 148 -2.81 -18.86 23.00
C GLN A 148 -2.87 -17.87 21.84
N GLY A 149 -2.20 -16.74 22.00
CA GLY A 149 -2.16 -15.68 20.99
C GLY A 149 -1.30 -15.91 19.80
N PHE A 150 -0.46 -16.91 19.91
CA PHE A 150 0.77 -16.98 19.18
C PHE A 150 0.95 -18.38 18.63
N ALA A 151 1.56 -18.46 17.46
CA ALA A 151 2.00 -19.72 16.89
C ALA A 151 3.48 -19.92 17.23
N ASP A 152 3.83 -21.12 17.67
CA ASP A 152 5.23 -21.54 17.92
C ASP A 152 5.98 -21.81 16.61
N LYS A 153 6.03 -20.79 15.74
CA LYS A 153 6.71 -20.86 14.45
C LYS A 153 7.97 -19.99 14.48
N PRO A 154 9.14 -20.55 14.15
CA PRO A 154 10.38 -19.78 14.10
C PRO A 154 10.26 -18.65 13.07
N VAL A 155 10.84 -17.50 13.39
CA VAL A 155 10.68 -16.28 12.61
C VAL A 155 11.98 -15.95 11.93
N ASN A 156 11.96 -15.87 10.60
CA ASN A 156 13.09 -15.34 9.86
C ASN A 156 13.03 -13.80 9.89
N THR A 157 13.68 -13.20 10.89
CA THR A 157 13.74 -11.75 11.08
C THR A 157 14.29 -10.99 9.87
N GLN A 158 15.35 -11.52 9.23
CA GLN A 158 15.91 -10.90 8.02
C GLN A 158 14.90 -10.89 6.87
N HIS A 159 14.17 -12.00 6.71
CA HIS A 159 13.10 -12.09 5.72
C HIS A 159 11.99 -11.06 6.00
N LEU A 160 11.53 -10.96 7.24
CA LEU A 160 10.47 -10.02 7.64
C LEU A 160 10.88 -8.55 7.40
N VAL A 161 12.12 -8.18 7.74
CA VAL A 161 12.69 -6.86 7.45
C VAL A 161 12.73 -6.60 5.95
N SER A 162 13.13 -7.60 5.15
CA SER A 162 13.18 -7.46 3.70
C SER A 162 11.78 -7.25 3.09
N LEU A 163 10.76 -7.94 3.60
CA LEU A 163 9.37 -7.77 3.15
C LEU A 163 8.83 -6.39 3.51
N TYR A 164 9.06 -5.94 4.76
CA TYR A 164 8.61 -4.62 5.19
C TYR A 164 9.23 -3.50 4.34
N ARG A 165 10.53 -3.60 4.01
CA ARG A 165 11.19 -2.66 3.09
C ARG A 165 10.57 -2.68 1.70
N GLN A 166 10.31 -3.87 1.16
CA GLN A 166 9.67 -4.03 -0.16
C GLN A 166 8.26 -3.43 -0.19
N ILE A 167 7.49 -3.59 0.89
CA ILE A 167 6.17 -2.94 1.03
C ILE A 167 6.33 -1.42 0.97
N GLY A 168 7.26 -0.85 1.75
CA GLY A 168 7.53 0.58 1.72
C GLY A 168 7.95 1.09 0.34
N ASP A 169 8.79 0.33 -0.38
CA ASP A 169 9.19 0.67 -1.74
C ASP A 169 8.03 0.57 -2.75
N ALA A 170 7.13 -0.41 -2.58
CA ALA A 170 5.92 -0.54 -3.40
C ALA A 170 4.97 0.64 -3.19
N ILE A 171 4.73 1.05 -1.94
CA ILE A 171 3.94 2.24 -1.60
C ILE A 171 4.57 3.48 -2.24
N SER A 172 5.88 3.65 -2.08
CA SER A 172 6.63 4.79 -2.63
C SER A 172 6.49 4.86 -4.15
N LYS A 173 6.59 3.72 -4.84
CA LYS A 173 6.42 3.62 -6.30
C LYS A 173 4.99 3.94 -6.73
N ASP A 174 3.98 3.41 -6.04
CA ASP A 174 2.57 3.64 -6.35
C ASP A 174 2.16 5.11 -6.19
N MET A 175 2.84 5.82 -5.30
CA MET A 175 2.67 7.25 -5.06
C MET A 175 3.50 8.13 -6.01
N GLY A 176 4.25 7.56 -6.95
CA GLY A 176 5.16 8.31 -7.84
C GLY A 176 6.39 8.87 -7.13
N MET A 177 6.60 8.53 -5.86
CA MET A 177 7.76 8.92 -5.06
C MET A 177 8.88 7.88 -5.25
N GLY A 178 9.52 7.85 -6.42
CA GLY A 178 10.66 6.96 -6.60
C GLY A 178 11.78 7.30 -5.61
N ARG A 179 12.06 6.42 -4.62
CA ARG A 179 13.28 6.53 -3.81
C ARG A 179 14.49 6.35 -4.73
N LYS A 180 15.19 7.44 -5.07
CA LYS A 180 16.57 7.34 -5.57
C LYS A 180 17.40 6.74 -4.44
N ARG A 181 17.68 5.44 -4.51
CA ARG A 181 18.64 4.81 -3.60
C ARG A 181 20.00 5.46 -3.91
N GLY A 182 20.52 6.23 -2.94
CA GLY A 182 21.93 6.60 -2.94
C GLY A 182 22.73 5.30 -2.94
N THR A 183 23.46 5.08 -4.01
CA THR A 183 24.53 4.08 -4.13
C THR A 183 25.62 4.32 -3.10
#